data_AF-A0A5N3QXY4-F1
#
_entry.id   AF-A0A5N3QXY4-F1
#
_cell.length_a   1.000
_cell.length_b   1.000
_cell.length_c   1.000
_cell.angle_alpha   90.00
_cell.angle_beta   90.00
_cell.angle_gamma   90.00
#
_symmetry.space_group_name_H-M   'P 1'
#
loop_
_entity.id
_entity.type
_entity.pdbx_description
1 polymer ?
#
loop_
_entity_poly.entity_id
_entity_poly.type
_entity_poly.pdbx_seq_one_letter_code
_entity_poly.pdbx_strand_id
1 'polypeptide(L)'
;MNTVFFKADTYVKLMNFVGIPLVMIYIGLMFVKPWFYGNWSYVHGVWHSWQSLNVGVLAFVSSLIAFNISRYNAEQQRKRDYLASKAFLPRSLSELCSFMKDSSKVYVNALPKSKTKKTEAPEEPLAELDVFKECIRHARPEVGSYLALILMKLQIHNARMHSVANQPRINILYGQDCLYSACEIQVLINYLFDYARGEQEYAEPTFGWEDFSTAYRNMGVRFEDIDRLEHITKERIAKSGGKILT
;
A
#
# COMPACT_ATOMS: atom_id res chain seq x y z
N MET A 1 -10.16 24.21 13.62
CA MET A 1 -9.20 24.88 12.72
C MET A 1 -8.68 23.83 11.75
N ASN A 2 -9.26 23.74 10.56
CA ASN A 2 -8.84 22.77 9.54
C ASN A 2 -7.64 23.35 8.80
N THR A 3 -6.43 23.04 9.26
CA THR A 3 -5.23 23.26 8.47
C THR A 3 -5.24 22.29 7.31
N VAL A 4 -5.72 22.76 6.16
CA VAL A 4 -5.58 22.08 4.87
C VAL A 4 -4.09 22.05 4.56
N PHE A 5 -3.39 21.01 5.04
CA PHE A 5 -2.06 20.65 4.55
C PHE A 5 -2.21 20.25 3.08
N PHE A 6 -2.13 21.24 2.19
CA PHE A 6 -1.99 20.98 0.76
C PHE A 6 -0.75 20.10 0.58
N LYS A 7 -0.91 18.95 -0.08
CA LYS A 7 0.19 18.02 -0.38
C LYS A 7 1.31 18.81 -1.08
N ALA A 8 2.57 18.55 -0.70
CA ALA A 8 3.74 19.19 -1.31
C ALA A 8 3.71 19.12 -2.85
N ASP A 9 3.17 18.03 -3.42
CA ASP A 9 2.96 17.86 -4.85
C ASP A 9 2.08 18.95 -5.50
N THR A 10 1.08 19.47 -4.78
CA THR A 10 0.18 20.52 -5.26
C THR A 10 0.90 21.86 -5.33
N TYR A 11 1.74 22.17 -4.34
CA TYR A 11 2.57 23.37 -4.37
C TYR A 11 3.55 23.37 -5.52
N VAL A 12 4.14 22.23 -5.86
CA VAL A 12 5.08 22.13 -6.99
C VAL A 12 4.38 22.29 -8.32
N LYS A 13 3.21 21.67 -8.50
CA LYS A 13 2.41 21.87 -9.71
C LYS A 13 1.99 23.33 -9.85
N LEU A 14 1.57 23.97 -8.76
CA LEU A 14 1.21 25.38 -8.73
C LEU A 14 2.41 26.29 -9.03
N MET A 15 3.56 26.02 -8.41
CA MET A 15 4.77 26.82 -8.57
C MET A 15 5.35 26.68 -9.99
N ASN A 16 5.33 25.49 -10.58
CA ASN A 16 5.69 25.31 -11.98
C ASN A 16 4.65 25.95 -12.92
N PHE A 17 3.35 25.83 -12.61
CA PHE A 17 2.27 26.40 -13.41
C PHE A 17 2.29 27.93 -13.45
N VAL A 18 2.65 28.58 -12.34
CA VAL A 18 2.75 30.05 -12.25
C VAL A 18 4.15 30.53 -12.64
N GLY A 19 5.19 29.81 -12.20
CA GLY A 19 6.58 30.18 -12.40
C GLY A 19 7.04 30.11 -13.85
N ILE A 20 6.63 29.08 -14.60
CA ILE A 20 7.04 28.93 -16.01
C ILE A 20 6.49 30.09 -16.88
N PRO A 21 5.18 30.44 -16.83
CA PRO A 21 4.67 31.60 -17.54
C PRO A 21 5.35 32.91 -17.14
N LEU A 22 5.65 33.13 -15.86
CA LEU A 22 6.35 34.33 -15.41
C LEU A 22 7.77 34.42 -15.98
N VAL A 23 8.50 33.29 -16.04
CA VAL A 23 9.82 33.21 -16.68
C VAL A 23 9.69 33.48 -18.19
N MET A 24 8.67 32.96 -18.86
CA MET A 24 8.42 33.23 -20.28
C MET A 24 8.10 34.71 -20.55
N ILE A 25 7.29 35.35 -19.71
CA ILE A 25 7.01 36.79 -19.78
C ILE A 25 8.29 37.58 -19.56
N TYR A 26 9.09 37.22 -18.56
CA TYR A 26 10.39 37.84 -18.29
C TYR A 26 11.32 37.74 -19.51
N ILE A 27 11.43 36.57 -20.15
CA ILE A 27 12.23 36.39 -21.36
C ILE A 27 11.73 37.31 -22.48
N GLY A 28 10.42 37.40 -22.67
CA GLY A 28 9.80 38.31 -23.63
C GLY A 28 10.13 39.78 -23.37
N LEU A 29 10.09 40.21 -22.11
CA LEU A 29 10.33 41.61 -21.74
C LEU A 29 11.81 42.00 -21.71
N MET A 30 12.71 41.09 -21.34
CA MET A 30 14.14 41.39 -21.19
C MET A 30 14.97 41.11 -22.44
N PHE A 31 14.57 40.13 -23.26
CA PHE A 31 15.34 39.71 -24.44
C PHE A 31 14.62 40.02 -25.74
N VAL A 32 13.33 39.75 -25.84
CA VAL A 32 12.60 39.94 -27.11
C VAL A 32 12.32 41.42 -27.35
N LYS A 33 11.57 42.08 -26.46
CA LYS A 33 11.17 43.48 -26.66
C LYS A 33 12.34 44.45 -26.83
N PRO A 34 13.40 44.44 -25.98
CA PRO A 34 14.47 45.43 -26.10
C PRO A 34 15.28 45.29 -27.39
N TRP A 35 15.34 44.07 -27.93
CA TRP A 35 16.08 43.76 -29.16
C TRP A 35 15.36 44.21 -30.43
N PHE A 36 14.02 44.22 -30.43
CA PHE A 36 13.22 44.67 -31.58
C PHE A 36 12.96 46.18 -31.62
N TYR A 37 13.01 46.87 -30.46
CA TYR A 37 12.62 48.29 -30.34
C TYR A 37 13.78 49.23 -30.00
N GLY A 38 14.99 48.73 -29.71
CA GLY A 38 16.11 49.54 -29.25
C GLY A 38 17.45 49.20 -29.91
N ASN A 39 18.41 50.11 -29.74
CA ASN A 39 19.81 49.86 -30.07
C ASN A 39 20.52 49.13 -28.91
N TRP A 40 21.77 48.69 -29.11
CA TRP A 40 22.54 47.99 -28.07
C TRP A 40 22.62 48.75 -26.74
N SER A 41 22.72 50.08 -26.79
CA SER A 41 22.72 50.93 -25.59
C SER A 41 21.41 50.85 -24.80
N TYR A 42 20.28 50.75 -25.49
CA TYR A 42 18.96 50.57 -24.85
C TYR A 42 18.86 49.20 -24.17
N VAL A 43 19.27 48.12 -24.84
CA VAL A 43 19.28 46.76 -24.28
C VAL A 43 20.12 46.71 -23.00
N HIS A 44 21.34 47.24 -23.06
CA HIS A 44 22.24 47.30 -21.91
C HIS A 44 21.65 48.14 -20.76
N GLY A 45 21.00 49.26 -21.08
CA GLY A 45 20.33 50.11 -20.10
C GLY A 45 19.19 49.37 -19.37
N VAL A 46 18.34 48.65 -20.10
CA VAL A 46 17.26 47.84 -19.51
C VAL A 46 17.84 46.78 -18.57
N TRP A 47 18.88 46.05 -18.98
CA TRP A 47 19.48 45.01 -18.13
C TRP A 47 20.15 45.58 -16.88
N HIS A 48 20.82 46.73 -17.00
CA HIS A 48 21.45 47.39 -15.87
C HIS A 48 20.42 47.94 -14.88
N SER A 49 19.34 48.57 -15.36
CA SER A 49 18.28 49.10 -14.51
C SER A 49 17.48 48.01 -13.79
N TRP A 50 17.36 46.83 -14.39
CA TRP A 50 16.63 45.69 -13.84
C TRP A 50 17.55 44.56 -13.33
N GLN A 51 18.81 44.87 -13.01
CA GLN A 51 19.80 43.89 -12.59
C GLN A 51 19.31 43.02 -11.41
N SER A 52 18.71 43.64 -10.38
CA SER A 52 18.18 42.90 -9.22
C SER A 52 17.06 41.93 -9.60
N LEU A 53 16.21 42.30 -10.57
CA LEU A 53 15.17 41.41 -11.09
C LEU A 53 15.80 40.25 -11.86
N ASN A 54 16.80 40.50 -12.69
CA ASN A 54 17.51 39.46 -13.45
C ASN A 54 18.16 38.43 -12.51
N VAL A 55 18.85 38.92 -11.46
CA VAL A 55 19.43 38.05 -10.41
C VAL A 55 18.34 37.26 -9.70
N GLY A 56 17.22 37.89 -9.35
CA GLY A 56 16.08 37.24 -8.71
C GLY A 56 15.46 36.14 -9.56
N VAL A 57 15.25 36.38 -10.86
CA VAL A 57 14.69 35.38 -11.78
C VAL A 57 15.66 34.22 -12.00
N LEU A 58 16.96 34.48 -12.13
CA LEU A 58 17.96 33.40 -12.24
C LEU A 58 18.01 32.55 -10.98
N ALA A 59 17.98 33.17 -9.80
CA ALA A 59 17.92 32.45 -8.53
C ALA A 59 16.64 31.61 -8.40
N PHE A 60 15.50 32.16 -8.82
CA PHE A 60 14.23 31.44 -8.85
C PHE A 60 14.25 30.25 -9.83
N VAL A 61 14.74 30.43 -11.05
CA VAL A 61 14.87 29.33 -12.02
C VAL A 61 15.80 28.25 -11.50
N SER A 62 16.93 28.62 -10.90
CA SER A 62 17.87 27.68 -10.28
C SER A 62 17.21 26.86 -9.16
N SER A 63 16.43 27.51 -8.29
CA SER A 63 15.72 26.80 -7.21
C SER A 63 14.63 25.88 -7.74
N LEU A 64 13.89 26.27 -8.78
CA LEU A 64 12.93 25.39 -9.47
C LEU A 64 13.62 24.14 -10.02
N ILE A 65 14.75 24.31 -10.71
CA ILE A 65 15.51 23.21 -11.29
C ILE A 65 16.04 22.28 -10.19
N ALA A 66 16.73 22.84 -9.18
CA ALA A 66 17.30 22.07 -8.08
C ALA A 66 16.24 21.28 -7.31
N PHE A 67 15.08 21.90 -7.05
CA PHE A 67 13.97 21.24 -6.38
C PHE A 67 13.37 20.12 -7.23
N ASN A 68 13.14 20.35 -8.53
CA ASN A 68 12.62 19.32 -9.44
C ASN A 68 13.57 18.13 -9.56
N ILE A 69 14.89 18.37 -9.61
CA ILE A 69 15.91 17.32 -9.59
C ILE A 69 15.86 16.53 -8.29
N SER A 70 15.81 17.21 -7.14
CA SER A 70 15.73 16.58 -5.83
C SER A 70 14.50 15.67 -5.71
N ARG A 71 13.33 16.16 -6.15
CA ARG A 71 12.09 15.39 -6.17
C ARG A 71 12.18 14.17 -7.09
N TYR A 72 12.70 14.35 -8.30
CA TYR A 72 12.88 13.25 -9.26
C TYR A 72 13.78 12.17 -8.66
N ASN A 73 14.91 12.56 -8.06
CA ASN A 73 15.83 11.63 -7.41
C ASN A 73 15.18 10.91 -6.23
N ALA A 74 14.40 11.59 -5.39
CA ALA A 74 13.66 10.99 -4.29
C ALA A 74 12.63 9.97 -4.78
N GLU A 75 11.91 10.28 -5.87
CA GLU A 75 10.93 9.35 -6.45
C GLU A 75 11.60 8.13 -7.07
N GLN A 76 12.74 8.30 -7.75
CA GLN A 76 13.53 7.19 -8.27
C GLN A 76 14.11 6.33 -7.16
N GLN A 77 14.59 6.95 -6.07
CA GLN A 77 15.07 6.24 -4.89
C GLN A 77 13.95 5.38 -4.29
N ARG A 78 12.77 5.97 -4.04
CA ARG A 78 11.59 5.24 -3.57
C ARG A 78 11.23 4.06 -4.48
N LYS A 79 11.24 4.25 -5.81
CA LYS A 79 10.95 3.18 -6.78
C LYS A 79 11.96 2.03 -6.69
N ARG A 80 13.26 2.35 -6.55
CA ARG A 80 14.33 1.35 -6.39
C ARG A 80 14.18 0.59 -5.08
N ASP A 81 13.95 1.31 -3.99
CA ASP A 81 13.78 0.71 -2.65
C ASP A 81 12.55 -0.19 -2.61
N TYR A 82 11.44 0.27 -3.22
CA TYR A 82 10.24 -0.54 -3.36
C TYR A 82 10.46 -1.80 -4.20
N LEU A 83 11.17 -1.69 -5.33
CA LEU A 83 11.48 -2.84 -6.17
C LEU A 83 12.35 -3.86 -5.43
N ALA A 84 13.35 -3.37 -4.68
CA ALA A 84 14.21 -4.21 -3.87
C ALA A 84 13.43 -4.94 -2.77
N SER A 85 12.55 -4.25 -2.03
CA SER A 85 11.71 -4.88 -1.02
C SER A 85 10.70 -5.86 -1.64
N LYS A 86 10.07 -5.49 -2.77
CA LYS A 86 9.09 -6.31 -3.48
C LYS A 86 9.69 -7.64 -3.96
N ALA A 87 10.97 -7.69 -4.29
CA ALA A 87 11.64 -8.93 -4.70
C ALA A 87 11.58 -10.05 -3.63
N PHE A 88 11.45 -9.70 -2.35
CA PHE A 88 11.30 -10.67 -1.25
C PHE A 88 9.84 -11.06 -0.99
N LEU A 89 8.88 -10.30 -1.51
CA LEU A 89 7.46 -10.46 -1.23
C LEU A 89 6.91 -11.85 -1.61
N PRO A 90 7.25 -12.47 -2.76
CA PRO A 90 6.74 -13.81 -3.09
C PRO A 90 7.14 -14.89 -2.07
N ARG A 91 8.37 -14.79 -1.53
CA ARG A 91 8.83 -15.69 -0.47
C ARG A 91 8.04 -15.44 0.81
N SER A 92 7.94 -14.19 1.25
CA SER A 92 7.17 -13.84 2.45
C SER A 92 5.71 -14.26 2.37
N LEU A 93 5.07 -14.12 1.20
CA LEU A 93 3.70 -14.61 0.97
C LEU A 93 3.61 -16.14 1.11
N SER A 94 4.61 -16.88 0.65
CA SER A 94 4.64 -18.34 0.76
C SER A 94 4.78 -18.83 2.20
N GLU A 95 5.61 -18.15 2.99
CA GLU A 95 5.75 -18.39 4.43
C GLU A 95 4.46 -18.03 5.18
N LEU A 96 3.83 -16.90 4.83
CA LEU A 96 2.51 -16.55 5.39
C LEU A 96 1.43 -17.58 5.05
N CYS A 97 1.39 -18.14 3.83
CA CYS A 97 0.47 -19.24 3.52
C CYS A 97 0.69 -20.45 4.43
N SER A 98 1.95 -20.76 4.76
CA SER A 98 2.30 -21.87 5.64
C SER A 98 1.87 -21.58 7.07
N PHE A 99 2.13 -20.36 7.57
CA PHE A 99 1.61 -19.87 8.85
C PHE A 99 0.07 -19.97 8.91
N MET A 100 -0.65 -19.44 7.92
CA MET A 100 -2.11 -19.48 7.88
C MET A 100 -2.67 -20.90 7.87
N LYS A 101 -1.99 -21.84 7.20
CA LYS A 101 -2.32 -23.26 7.19
C LYS A 101 -2.09 -23.92 8.56
N ASP A 102 -1.07 -23.54 9.29
CA ASP A 102 -0.83 -24.05 10.64
C ASP A 102 -1.79 -23.43 11.65
N SER A 103 -2.07 -22.13 11.52
CA SER A 103 -3.05 -21.40 12.34
C SER A 103 -4.46 -21.94 12.19
N SER A 104 -4.84 -22.39 10.98
CA SER A 104 -6.16 -22.98 10.73
C SER A 104 -6.41 -24.23 11.57
N LYS A 105 -5.38 -25.04 11.81
CA LYS A 105 -5.45 -26.26 12.63
C LYS A 105 -5.86 -25.94 14.06
N VAL A 106 -5.42 -24.80 14.61
CA VAL A 106 -5.80 -24.34 15.95
C VAL A 106 -7.33 -24.18 16.04
N TYR A 107 -7.94 -23.53 15.05
CA TYR A 107 -9.39 -23.33 15.03
C TYR A 107 -10.15 -24.62 14.73
N VAL A 108 -9.70 -25.39 13.74
CA VAL A 108 -10.34 -26.67 13.37
C VAL A 108 -10.32 -27.65 14.54
N ASN A 109 -9.24 -27.71 15.32
CA ASN A 109 -9.15 -28.57 16.50
C ASN A 109 -9.97 -28.04 17.70
N ALA A 110 -10.21 -26.73 17.77
CA ALA A 110 -10.98 -26.10 18.85
C ALA A 110 -12.50 -26.15 18.63
N LEU A 111 -12.97 -26.32 17.39
CA LEU A 111 -14.38 -26.42 17.01
C LEU A 111 -15.10 -27.74 17.42
N PRO A 112 -14.49 -28.96 17.37
CA PRO A 112 -15.17 -30.19 17.74
C PRO A 112 -15.42 -30.33 19.25
N LYS A 113 -16.49 -31.06 19.62
CA LYS A 113 -16.86 -31.38 21.03
C LYS A 113 -15.86 -32.30 21.76
N SER A 114 -14.84 -32.79 21.06
CA SER A 114 -13.91 -33.81 21.59
C SER A 114 -12.88 -33.18 22.52
N LYS A 115 -12.76 -33.74 23.72
CA LYS A 115 -11.68 -33.41 24.66
C LYS A 115 -10.35 -33.93 24.07
N THR A 116 -9.24 -33.29 24.47
CA THR A 116 -7.88 -33.87 24.59
C THR A 116 -6.80 -33.57 23.55
N LYS A 117 -6.73 -32.36 22.97
CA LYS A 117 -5.39 -31.79 22.70
C LYS A 117 -5.40 -30.27 22.65
N LYS A 118 -4.66 -29.65 23.59
CA LYS A 118 -4.28 -28.25 23.47
C LYS A 118 -3.45 -28.14 22.19
N THR A 119 -3.93 -27.41 21.20
CA THR A 119 -3.18 -27.19 19.97
C THR A 119 -2.26 -26.02 20.23
N GLU A 120 -0.96 -26.21 20.04
CA GLU A 120 0.01 -25.12 20.16
C GLU A 120 -0.22 -24.13 19.01
N ALA A 121 -0.23 -22.86 19.35
CA ALA A 121 -0.30 -21.79 18.37
C ALA A 121 1.05 -21.72 17.62
N PRO A 122 1.07 -21.70 16.29
CA PRO A 122 2.31 -21.50 15.53
C PRO A 122 2.95 -20.15 15.91
N GLU A 123 4.28 -20.10 15.81
CA GLU A 123 5.03 -18.88 16.03
C GLU A 123 4.75 -17.86 14.92
N GLU A 124 4.70 -16.58 15.29
CA GLU A 124 4.44 -15.50 14.33
C GLU A 124 5.64 -15.33 13.38
N PRO A 125 5.42 -15.24 12.06
CA PRO A 125 6.48 -15.09 11.06
C PRO A 125 7.01 -13.63 11.04
N LEU A 126 7.69 -13.21 12.10
CA LEU A 126 8.12 -11.82 12.31
C LEU A 126 9.05 -11.31 11.20
N ALA A 127 9.93 -12.15 10.67
CA ALA A 127 10.85 -11.79 9.60
C ALA A 127 10.11 -11.43 8.29
N GLU A 128 9.01 -12.13 8.02
CA GLU A 128 8.15 -11.89 6.86
C GLU A 128 7.34 -10.60 7.02
N LEU A 129 6.96 -10.25 8.25
CA LEU A 129 6.28 -8.97 8.53
C LEU A 129 7.19 -7.76 8.29
N ASP A 130 8.50 -7.91 8.51
CA ASP A 130 9.46 -6.85 8.16
C ASP A 130 9.51 -6.59 6.65
N VAL A 131 9.39 -7.63 5.82
CA VAL A 131 9.30 -7.46 4.35
C VAL A 131 8.04 -6.68 3.98
N PHE A 132 6.90 -6.94 4.63
CA PHE A 132 5.67 -6.17 4.43
C PHE A 132 5.85 -4.72 4.83
N LYS A 133 6.45 -4.46 6.00
CA LYS A 133 6.73 -3.10 6.49
C LYS A 133 7.61 -2.31 5.53
N GLU A 134 8.66 -2.94 5.00
CA GLU A 134 9.54 -2.32 4.00
C GLU A 134 8.82 -2.04 2.68
N CYS A 135 7.98 -2.97 2.22
CA CYS A 135 7.14 -2.74 1.04
C CYS A 135 6.16 -1.59 1.26
N ILE A 136 5.46 -1.54 2.40
CA ILE A 136 4.50 -0.48 2.75
C ILE A 136 5.18 0.89 2.76
N ARG A 137 6.40 0.98 3.30
CA ARG A 137 7.17 2.23 3.41
C ARG A 137 7.42 2.90 2.07
N HIS A 138 7.63 2.12 1.01
CA HIS A 138 8.01 2.63 -0.31
C HIS A 138 6.92 2.46 -1.39
N ALA A 139 5.83 1.75 -1.07
CA ALA A 139 4.73 1.51 -1.98
C ALA A 139 4.01 2.79 -2.41
N ARG A 140 3.30 2.71 -3.54
CA ARG A 140 2.27 3.70 -3.86
C ARG A 140 1.12 3.56 -2.83
N PRO A 141 0.36 4.64 -2.56
CA PRO A 141 -0.67 4.62 -1.52
C PRO A 141 -1.65 3.44 -1.63
N GLU A 142 -2.07 3.09 -2.84
CA GLU A 142 -3.07 2.05 -3.09
C GLU A 142 -2.55 0.67 -2.67
N VAL A 143 -1.32 0.34 -3.05
CA VAL A 143 -0.66 -0.92 -2.71
C VAL A 143 -0.24 -0.94 -1.25
N GLY A 144 0.26 0.18 -0.74
CA GLY A 144 0.66 0.34 0.66
C GLY A 144 -0.52 0.12 1.60
N SER A 145 -1.69 0.67 1.28
CA SER A 145 -2.94 0.43 2.03
C SER A 145 -3.36 -1.03 2.00
N TYR A 146 -3.24 -1.72 0.87
CA TYR A 146 -3.57 -3.14 0.76
C TYR A 146 -2.63 -4.03 1.60
N LEU A 147 -1.32 -3.78 1.52
CA LEU A 147 -0.32 -4.47 2.34
C LEU A 147 -0.54 -4.21 3.84
N ALA A 148 -0.87 -2.96 4.21
CA ALA A 148 -1.17 -2.59 5.60
C ALA A 148 -2.45 -3.28 6.11
N LEU A 149 -3.47 -3.45 5.26
CA LEU A 149 -4.68 -4.19 5.60
C LEU A 149 -4.37 -5.66 5.94
N ILE A 150 -3.51 -6.31 5.14
CA ILE A 150 -3.06 -7.68 5.42
C ILE A 150 -2.35 -7.74 6.78
N LEU A 151 -1.38 -6.83 7.00
CA LEU A 151 -0.62 -6.78 8.26
C LEU A 151 -1.51 -6.56 9.48
N MET A 152 -2.47 -5.63 9.39
CA MET A 152 -3.44 -5.36 10.45
C MET A 152 -4.28 -6.60 10.75
N LYS A 153 -4.84 -7.26 9.73
CA LYS A 153 -5.64 -8.47 9.92
C LYS A 153 -4.81 -9.64 10.47
N LEU A 154 -3.57 -9.80 10.04
CA LEU A 154 -2.63 -10.80 10.58
C LEU A 154 -2.41 -10.62 12.09
N GLN A 155 -2.15 -9.39 12.55
CA GLN A 155 -1.97 -9.10 13.98
C GLN A 155 -3.22 -9.43 14.79
N ILE A 156 -4.41 -9.06 14.29
CA ILE A 156 -5.69 -9.40 14.91
C ILE A 156 -5.89 -10.92 14.96
N HIS A 157 -5.58 -11.61 13.87
CA HIS A 157 -5.66 -13.07 13.77
C HIS A 157 -4.72 -13.74 14.77
N ASN A 158 -3.47 -13.29 14.88
CA ASN A 158 -2.48 -13.84 15.81
C ASN A 158 -2.97 -13.72 17.27
N ALA A 159 -3.46 -12.54 17.66
CA ALA A 159 -4.03 -12.34 19.00
C ALA A 159 -5.24 -13.25 19.28
N ARG A 160 -6.16 -13.39 18.30
CA ARG A 160 -7.32 -14.30 18.41
C ARG A 160 -6.91 -15.76 18.49
N MET A 161 -5.96 -16.18 17.66
CA MET A 161 -5.42 -17.54 17.65
C MET A 161 -4.82 -17.92 19.01
N HIS A 162 -3.96 -17.07 19.59
CA HIS A 162 -3.41 -17.32 20.92
C HIS A 162 -4.49 -17.36 22.01
N SER A 163 -5.55 -16.53 21.88
CA SER A 163 -6.70 -16.61 22.80
C SER A 163 -7.41 -17.96 22.70
N VAL A 164 -7.67 -18.45 21.47
CA VAL A 164 -8.30 -19.75 21.22
C VAL A 164 -7.43 -20.91 21.71
N ALA A 165 -6.12 -20.90 21.42
CA ALA A 165 -5.19 -21.95 21.81
C ALA A 165 -5.08 -22.13 23.34
N ASN A 166 -5.31 -21.04 24.09
CA ASN A 166 -5.29 -21.06 25.55
C ASN A 166 -6.62 -21.44 26.19
N GLN A 167 -7.70 -21.56 25.42
CA GLN A 167 -9.02 -21.93 25.93
C GLN A 167 -9.29 -23.42 25.69
N PRO A 168 -9.75 -24.18 26.70
CA PRO A 168 -10.03 -25.61 26.55
C PRO A 168 -11.26 -25.87 25.67
N ARG A 169 -12.16 -24.88 25.54
CA ARG A 169 -13.33 -24.89 24.66
C ARG A 169 -13.63 -23.47 24.21
N ILE A 170 -14.02 -23.31 22.96
CA ILE A 170 -14.49 -22.04 22.41
C ILE A 170 -15.96 -22.14 22.01
N ASN A 171 -16.63 -20.99 21.97
CA ASN A 171 -17.94 -20.90 21.35
C ASN A 171 -17.82 -21.22 19.85
N ILE A 172 -18.67 -22.10 19.32
CA ILE A 172 -18.63 -22.55 17.92
C ILE A 172 -18.76 -21.36 16.95
N LEU A 173 -19.66 -20.42 17.22
CA LEU A 173 -19.85 -19.22 16.39
C LEU A 173 -18.60 -18.34 16.38
N TYR A 174 -17.92 -18.23 17.53
CA TYR A 174 -16.67 -17.48 17.62
C TYR A 174 -15.53 -18.17 16.86
N GLY A 175 -15.43 -19.50 16.94
CA GLY A 175 -14.45 -20.28 16.17
C GLY A 175 -14.68 -20.16 14.66
N GLN A 176 -15.94 -20.22 14.22
CA GLN A 176 -16.33 -19.99 12.82
C GLN A 176 -15.99 -18.58 12.35
N ASP A 177 -16.22 -17.56 13.18
CA ASP A 177 -15.86 -16.18 12.88
C ASP A 177 -14.34 -16.02 12.73
N CYS A 178 -13.56 -16.59 13.65
CA CYS A 178 -12.10 -16.58 13.57
C CYS A 178 -11.59 -17.28 12.31
N LEU A 179 -12.19 -18.41 11.95
CA LEU A 179 -11.83 -19.17 10.75
C LEU A 179 -12.18 -18.43 9.46
N TYR A 180 -13.34 -17.75 9.42
CA TYR A 180 -13.71 -16.85 8.33
C TYR A 180 -12.71 -15.68 8.21
N SER A 181 -12.37 -15.01 9.31
CA SER A 181 -11.38 -13.92 9.28
C SER A 181 -9.99 -14.38 8.85
N ALA A 182 -9.59 -15.60 9.22
CA ALA A 182 -8.36 -16.21 8.74
C ALA A 182 -8.41 -16.49 7.22
N CYS A 183 -9.56 -16.95 6.71
CA CYS A 183 -9.78 -17.13 5.29
C CYS A 183 -9.71 -15.79 4.52
N GLU A 184 -10.26 -14.70 5.05
CA GLU A 184 -10.11 -13.36 4.44
C GLU A 184 -8.63 -12.99 4.25
N ILE A 185 -7.79 -13.25 5.23
CA ILE A 185 -6.35 -13.00 5.13
C ILE A 185 -5.73 -13.85 4.02
N GLN A 186 -6.07 -15.14 3.97
CA GLN A 186 -5.56 -16.04 2.93
C GLN A 186 -6.01 -15.61 1.52
N VAL A 187 -7.25 -15.14 1.35
CA VAL A 187 -7.75 -14.56 0.10
C VAL A 187 -6.90 -13.35 -0.30
N LEU A 188 -6.64 -12.44 0.64
CA LEU A 188 -5.83 -11.26 0.38
C LEU A 188 -4.39 -11.61 -0.02
N ILE A 189 -3.80 -12.62 0.63
CA ILE A 189 -2.47 -13.16 0.31
C ILE A 189 -2.45 -13.79 -1.07
N ASN A 190 -3.43 -14.64 -1.39
CA ASN A 190 -3.53 -15.33 -2.68
C ASN A 190 -3.54 -14.33 -3.85
N TYR A 191 -4.34 -13.27 -3.73
CA TYR A 191 -4.43 -12.22 -4.75
C TYR A 191 -3.09 -11.51 -5.01
N LEU A 192 -2.24 -11.39 -3.98
CA LEU A 192 -1.02 -10.60 -4.08
C LEU A 192 0.12 -11.33 -4.81
N PHE A 193 0.03 -12.63 -5.05
CA PHE A 193 1.13 -13.38 -5.68
C PHE A 193 1.48 -12.90 -7.08
N ASP A 194 0.49 -12.75 -7.96
CA ASP A 194 0.71 -12.32 -9.35
C ASP A 194 1.30 -10.91 -9.39
N TYR A 195 0.80 -10.04 -8.51
CA TYR A 195 1.37 -8.71 -8.31
C TYR A 195 2.82 -8.77 -7.82
N ALA A 196 3.10 -9.58 -6.81
CA ALA A 196 4.43 -9.72 -6.20
C ALA A 196 5.46 -10.25 -7.20
N ARG A 197 5.07 -11.18 -8.08
CA ARG A 197 5.90 -11.73 -9.17
C ARG A 197 6.09 -10.77 -10.35
N GLY A 198 5.32 -9.68 -10.40
CA GLY A 198 5.36 -8.74 -11.51
C GLY A 198 4.61 -9.23 -12.76
N GLU A 199 3.71 -10.19 -12.60
CA GLU A 199 2.88 -10.73 -13.68
C GLU A 199 1.67 -9.83 -13.96
N GLN A 200 1.18 -9.11 -12.94
CA GLN A 200 0.06 -8.19 -13.04
C GLN A 200 0.32 -6.86 -12.31
N GLU A 201 -0.29 -5.78 -12.80
CA GLU A 201 -0.39 -4.54 -12.04
C GLU A 201 -1.43 -4.66 -10.94
N TYR A 202 -1.27 -3.88 -9.88
CA TYR A 202 -2.23 -3.88 -8.78
C TYR A 202 -3.53 -3.22 -9.24
N ALA A 203 -4.64 -3.92 -9.03
CA ALA A 203 -5.99 -3.40 -9.11
C ALA A 203 -6.70 -3.61 -7.77
N GLU A 204 -7.71 -2.80 -7.46
CA GLU A 204 -8.53 -3.05 -6.27
C GLU A 204 -9.36 -4.34 -6.50
N PRO A 205 -9.17 -5.40 -5.69
CA PRO A 205 -9.83 -6.67 -5.94
C PRO A 205 -11.27 -6.68 -5.41
N THR A 206 -12.10 -7.49 -6.06
CA THR A 206 -13.41 -7.91 -5.55
C THR A 206 -13.43 -9.43 -5.49
N PHE A 207 -13.72 -9.98 -4.31
CA PHE A 207 -13.64 -11.41 -4.06
C PHE A 207 -15.01 -12.08 -4.12
N GLY A 208 -15.07 -13.20 -4.82
CA GLY A 208 -16.22 -14.08 -4.90
C GLY A 208 -16.07 -15.32 -4.02
N TRP A 209 -17.10 -16.17 -4.03
CA TRP A 209 -17.08 -17.43 -3.29
C TRP A 209 -15.90 -18.35 -3.69
N GLU A 210 -15.54 -18.39 -4.97
CA GLU A 210 -14.45 -19.25 -5.45
C GLU A 210 -13.08 -18.87 -4.85
N ASP A 211 -12.85 -17.59 -4.60
CA ASP A 211 -11.63 -17.11 -3.95
C ASP A 211 -11.54 -17.63 -2.51
N PHE A 212 -12.65 -17.56 -1.77
CA PHE A 212 -12.75 -18.07 -0.41
C PHE A 212 -12.67 -19.59 -0.36
N SER A 213 -13.32 -20.30 -1.29
CA SER A 213 -13.25 -21.76 -1.38
C SER A 213 -11.81 -22.22 -1.61
N THR A 214 -11.10 -21.55 -2.52
CA THR A 214 -9.68 -21.79 -2.79
C THR A 214 -8.83 -21.49 -1.55
N ALA A 215 -9.08 -20.37 -0.86
CA ALA A 215 -8.37 -20.00 0.35
C ALA A 215 -8.56 -21.01 1.49
N TYR A 216 -9.78 -21.49 1.74
CA TYR A 216 -10.03 -22.56 2.70
C TYR A 216 -9.23 -23.82 2.38
N ARG A 217 -9.22 -24.25 1.12
CA ARG A 217 -8.46 -25.42 0.67
C ARG A 217 -6.95 -25.23 0.85
N ASN A 218 -6.41 -24.05 0.54
CA ASN A 218 -5.00 -23.72 0.75
C ASN A 218 -4.61 -23.78 2.22
N MET A 219 -5.50 -23.34 3.10
CA MET A 219 -5.33 -23.44 4.56
C MET A 219 -5.52 -24.87 5.11
N GLY A 220 -5.89 -25.84 4.27
CA GLY A 220 -6.18 -27.21 4.70
C GLY A 220 -7.51 -27.38 5.42
N VAL A 221 -8.44 -26.43 5.26
CA VAL A 221 -9.77 -26.43 5.87
C VAL A 221 -10.76 -27.05 4.91
N ARG A 222 -11.41 -28.14 5.34
CA ARG A 222 -12.58 -28.70 4.65
C ARG A 222 -13.82 -27.99 5.17
N PHE A 223 -14.25 -26.95 4.47
CA PHE A 223 -15.37 -26.12 4.91
C PHE A 223 -16.70 -26.90 4.90
N GLU A 224 -16.78 -27.97 4.12
CA GLU A 224 -17.91 -28.89 4.04
C GLU A 224 -18.11 -29.67 5.36
N ASP A 225 -17.03 -29.90 6.11
CA ASP A 225 -17.05 -30.62 7.39
C ASP A 225 -17.44 -29.69 8.56
N ILE A 226 -17.57 -28.38 8.33
CA ILE A 226 -17.86 -27.38 9.36
C ILE A 226 -19.26 -26.81 9.13
N ASP A 227 -20.15 -27.09 10.09
CA ASP A 227 -21.56 -26.73 10.01
C ASP A 227 -21.79 -25.26 9.62
N ARG A 228 -22.52 -25.04 8.52
CA ARG A 228 -22.93 -23.72 8.00
C ARG A 228 -21.80 -22.75 7.59
N LEU A 229 -20.53 -23.16 7.57
CA LEU A 229 -19.41 -22.26 7.26
C LEU A 229 -19.51 -21.64 5.85
N GLU A 230 -19.84 -22.47 4.85
CA GLU A 230 -20.06 -22.01 3.47
C GLU A 230 -21.19 -20.97 3.39
N HIS A 231 -22.35 -21.27 3.99
CA HIS A 231 -23.50 -20.37 3.97
C HIS A 231 -23.16 -19.02 4.61
N ILE A 232 -22.50 -19.03 5.77
CA ILE A 232 -22.09 -17.81 6.49
C ILE A 232 -21.13 -16.99 5.62
N THR A 233 -20.17 -17.65 4.97
CA THR A 233 -19.18 -17.00 4.10
C THR A 233 -19.86 -16.33 2.91
N LYS A 234 -20.74 -17.05 2.19
CA LYS A 234 -21.51 -16.51 1.06
C LYS A 234 -22.37 -15.31 1.47
N GLU A 235 -23.03 -15.38 2.62
CA GLU A 235 -23.84 -14.28 3.13
C GLU A 235 -22.99 -13.03 3.44
N ARG A 236 -21.80 -13.21 4.02
CA ARG A 236 -20.88 -12.09 4.31
C ARG A 236 -20.33 -11.45 3.03
N ILE A 237 -19.93 -12.26 2.05
CA ILE A 237 -19.49 -11.78 0.73
C ILE A 237 -20.61 -10.95 0.06
N ALA A 238 -21.84 -11.45 0.10
CA ALA A 238 -22.99 -10.75 -0.48
C ALA A 238 -23.24 -9.41 0.22
N LYS A 239 -23.13 -9.35 1.55
CA LYS A 239 -23.29 -8.11 2.33
C LYS A 239 -22.18 -7.09 2.05
N SER A 240 -20.95 -7.53 1.83
CA SER A 240 -19.82 -6.63 1.57
C SER A 240 -19.63 -6.27 0.10
N GLY A 241 -20.40 -6.90 -0.80
CA GLY A 241 -20.20 -6.77 -2.25
C GLY A 241 -18.84 -7.32 -2.71
N GLY A 242 -18.31 -8.33 -2.00
CA GLY A 242 -16.99 -8.91 -2.28
C GLY A 242 -15.80 -8.03 -1.85
N LYS A 243 -16.05 -6.88 -1.22
CA LYS A 243 -14.98 -6.05 -0.65
C LYS A 243 -14.61 -6.54 0.74
N ILE A 244 -13.31 -6.61 1.02
CA ILE A 244 -12.79 -6.83 2.36
C ILE A 244 -12.37 -5.48 2.90
N LEU A 245 -13.19 -4.93 3.81
CA LEU A 245 -12.97 -3.61 4.41
C LEU A 245 -12.21 -3.71 5.73
N THR A 246 -11.53 -2.63 6.09
CA THR A 246 -11.00 -2.34 7.43
C THR A 246 -12.12 -2.10 8.43
#